data_AF-A0A3B5QRE3-F1
#
_entry.id   AF-A0A3B5QRE3-F1
#
_cell.length_a   1.000
_cell.length_b   1.000
_cell.length_c   1.000
_cell.angle_alpha   90.00
_cell.angle_beta   90.00
_cell.angle_gamma   90.00
#
_symmetry.space_group_name_H-M   'P 1'
#
loop_
_entity.id
_entity.type
_entity.pdbx_description
1 polymer ?
#
loop_
_entity_poly.entity_id
_entity_poly.type
_entity_poly.pdbx_seq_one_letter_code
_entity_poly.pdbx_strand_id
1 'polypeptide(L)'
;MPSCSVLLGLLVLLEGVLAYALPLQAVSEKLKESHESIATDLGLTQLEINRDPLFDFIIRTINTSCQRKEDMQLMNATLDVYLQVFSHVRHHHGNHLLDRLSEPKRTEVIKHLAKLENKTKELKSRLICQNENIENALSELERIKVDDPMVQKKALAQFLQIYQAASAVAESNAASAK
;
A
#
# COMPACT_ATOMS: atom_id res chain seq x y z
N MET A 1 -24.26 -2.13 6.90
CA MET A 1 -23.43 -2.30 5.69
C MET A 1 -23.28 -0.92 5.08
N PRO A 2 -22.11 -0.26 5.08
CA PRO A 2 -22.03 1.07 4.49
C PRO A 2 -21.93 0.91 2.97
N SER A 3 -22.96 1.43 2.32
CA SER A 3 -23.15 1.51 0.88
C SER A 3 -22.13 2.48 0.25
N CYS A 4 -21.41 2.03 -0.77
CA CYS A 4 -20.68 2.91 -1.68
C CYS A 4 -21.71 3.67 -2.54
N SER A 5 -22.13 4.84 -2.05
CA SER A 5 -23.09 5.69 -2.73
C SER A 5 -22.50 6.26 -4.02
N VAL A 6 -23.10 5.88 -5.14
CA VAL A 6 -22.96 6.52 -6.44
C VAL A 6 -23.47 7.95 -6.33
N LEU A 7 -22.64 8.93 -6.68
CA LEU A 7 -23.07 10.31 -6.91
C LEU A 7 -22.52 10.79 -8.25
N LEU A 8 -23.40 10.74 -9.25
CA LEU A 8 -23.30 11.47 -10.50
C LEU A 8 -23.25 12.97 -10.20
N GLY A 9 -22.12 13.60 -10.51
CA GLY A 9 -21.93 15.04 -10.46
C GLY A 9 -20.88 15.45 -11.48
N LEU A 10 -21.34 15.88 -12.65
CA LEU A 10 -20.52 16.50 -13.68
C LEU A 10 -19.87 17.77 -13.08
N LEU A 11 -18.55 17.78 -12.92
CA LEU A 11 -17.77 18.99 -12.66
C LEU A 11 -16.64 19.05 -13.70
N VAL A 12 -16.86 19.88 -14.71
CA VAL A 12 -15.81 20.41 -15.58
C VAL A 12 -14.92 21.29 -14.71
N LEU A 13 -13.69 20.85 -14.44
CA LEU A 13 -12.61 21.71 -13.99
C LEU A 13 -11.32 21.32 -14.72
N LEU A 14 -10.91 22.20 -15.65
CA LEU A 14 -9.50 22.40 -15.98
C LEU A 14 -8.73 22.79 -14.71
N GLU A 15 -7.43 22.49 -14.71
CA GLU A 15 -6.46 22.69 -13.63
C GLU A 15 -6.52 21.69 -12.47
N GLY A 16 -6.29 20.42 -12.82
CA GLY A 16 -5.68 19.47 -11.91
C GLY A 16 -4.42 18.92 -12.56
N VAL A 17 -3.30 19.63 -12.43
CA VAL A 17 -2.00 18.94 -12.41
C VAL A 17 -2.13 17.98 -11.23
N LEU A 18 -2.45 16.72 -11.53
CA LEU A 18 -2.36 15.63 -10.57
C LEU A 18 -0.90 15.59 -10.17
N ALA A 19 -0.59 16.31 -9.09
CA ALA A 19 0.60 16.13 -8.32
C ALA A 19 0.61 14.65 -7.93
N TYR A 20 1.30 13.84 -8.72
CA TYR A 20 1.85 12.60 -8.25
C TYR A 20 2.80 13.01 -7.12
N ALA A 21 2.27 13.00 -5.90
CA ALA A 21 3.10 13.00 -4.72
C ALA A 21 3.98 11.76 -4.82
N LEU A 22 5.24 11.97 -5.15
CA LEU A 22 6.32 11.01 -4.98
C LEU A 22 6.23 10.36 -3.58
N PRO A 23 6.70 9.11 -3.42
CA PRO A 23 6.59 8.34 -2.19
C PRO A 23 7.58 8.79 -1.10
N LEU A 24 7.71 10.10 -0.87
CA LEU A 24 8.73 10.69 0.02
C LEU A 24 8.27 10.86 1.48
N GLN A 25 7.06 10.41 1.84
CA GLN A 25 6.62 10.19 3.22
C GLN A 25 5.74 8.94 3.35
N ALA A 26 6.13 7.81 2.74
CA ALA A 26 5.36 6.55 2.86
C ALA A 26 5.17 6.10 4.32
N VAL A 27 6.12 6.43 5.19
CA VAL A 27 6.09 6.18 6.63
C VAL A 27 5.86 7.50 7.36
N SER A 28 4.71 7.63 8.03
CA SER A 28 4.43 8.83 8.85
C SER A 28 5.34 8.87 10.08
N GLU A 29 5.70 10.06 10.55
CA GLU A 29 6.53 10.26 11.75
C GLU A 29 5.98 9.52 12.99
N LYS A 30 4.65 9.56 13.20
CA LYS A 30 3.96 8.81 14.26
C LYS A 30 4.13 7.29 14.17
N LEU A 31 4.26 6.76 12.95
CA LEU A 31 4.49 5.33 12.70
C LEU A 31 5.93 4.97 13.06
N LYS A 32 6.89 5.82 12.65
CA LYS A 32 8.30 5.70 12.99
C LYS A 32 8.52 5.77 14.50
N GLU A 33 7.97 6.77 15.17
CA GLU A 33 8.03 6.91 16.64
C GLU A 33 7.47 5.66 17.35
N SER A 34 6.35 5.12 16.86
CA SER A 34 5.75 3.92 17.46
C SER A 34 6.62 2.68 17.27
N HIS A 35 7.29 2.55 16.13
CA HIS A 35 8.23 1.48 15.87
C HIS A 35 9.51 1.63 16.71
N GLU A 36 10.09 2.83 16.78
CA GLU A 36 11.29 3.11 17.58
C GLU A 36 11.07 2.86 19.08
N SER A 37 9.89 3.24 19.59
CA SER A 37 9.49 2.99 20.98
C SER A 37 9.55 1.51 21.34
N ILE A 38 9.00 0.63 20.47
CA ILE A 38 9.03 -0.82 20.73
C ILE A 38 10.37 -1.46 20.39
N ALA A 39 11.16 -0.88 19.49
CA ALA A 39 12.42 -1.47 19.02
C ALA A 39 13.42 -1.67 20.16
N THR A 40 13.48 -0.71 21.08
CA THR A 40 14.37 -0.78 22.24
C THR A 40 13.87 -1.81 23.26
N ASP A 41 12.58 -1.73 23.64
CA ASP A 41 12.01 -2.60 24.67
C ASP A 41 11.93 -4.07 24.25
N LEU A 42 11.75 -4.33 22.95
CA LEU A 42 11.70 -5.68 22.38
C LEU A 42 13.05 -6.17 21.84
N GLY A 43 14.11 -5.36 21.90
CA GLY A 43 15.43 -5.73 21.41
C GLY A 43 15.51 -5.97 19.91
N LEU A 44 14.69 -5.29 19.10
CA LEU A 44 14.61 -5.50 17.64
C LEU A 44 15.88 -5.07 16.91
N THR A 45 16.73 -4.27 17.55
CA THR A 45 18.02 -3.80 17.01
C THR A 45 19.19 -4.73 17.33
N GLN A 46 18.94 -5.85 18.05
CA GLN A 46 19.99 -6.81 18.35
C GLN A 46 20.53 -7.46 17.08
N LEU A 47 21.83 -7.74 17.06
CA LEU A 47 22.51 -8.29 15.89
C LEU A 47 21.90 -9.64 15.46
N GLU A 48 21.56 -10.50 16.43
CA GLU A 48 20.97 -11.82 16.16
C GLU A 48 19.65 -11.72 15.37
N ILE A 49 18.81 -10.73 15.68
CA ILE A 49 17.54 -10.48 15.01
C ILE A 49 17.74 -10.03 13.55
N ASN A 50 18.83 -9.31 13.27
CA ASN A 50 19.09 -8.72 11.96
C ASN A 50 19.95 -9.59 11.04
N ARG A 51 20.45 -10.75 11.50
CA ARG A 51 21.33 -11.62 10.71
C ARG A 51 20.60 -12.39 9.61
N ASP A 52 19.35 -12.77 9.85
CA ASP A 52 18.55 -13.57 8.92
C ASP A 52 17.13 -12.99 8.76
N PRO A 53 16.96 -11.96 7.91
CA PRO A 53 15.69 -11.26 7.77
C PRO A 53 14.61 -12.11 7.08
N LEU A 54 13.46 -12.28 7.75
CA LEU A 54 12.38 -13.15 7.30
C LEU A 54 11.69 -12.71 5.99
N PHE A 55 11.72 -11.41 5.65
CA PHE A 55 10.96 -10.84 4.53
C PHE A 55 11.83 -10.26 3.41
N ASP A 56 13.15 -10.44 3.47
CA ASP A 56 14.07 -9.92 2.45
C ASP A 56 13.74 -10.42 1.04
N PHE A 57 13.27 -11.67 0.93
CA PHE A 57 12.87 -12.26 -0.34
C PHE A 57 11.67 -11.52 -0.96
N ILE A 58 10.73 -11.02 -0.16
CA ILE A 58 9.59 -10.22 -0.64
C ILE A 58 10.09 -8.91 -1.25
N ILE A 59 10.98 -8.21 -0.52
CA ILE A 59 11.56 -6.94 -0.97
C ILE A 59 12.30 -7.13 -2.30
N ARG A 60 13.14 -8.16 -2.39
CA ARG A 60 13.87 -8.48 -3.63
C ARG A 60 12.92 -8.78 -4.78
N THR A 61 11.90 -9.61 -4.54
CA THR A 61 10.91 -9.99 -5.56
C THR A 61 10.26 -8.74 -6.16
N ILE A 62 9.73 -7.86 -5.31
CA ILE A 62 9.04 -6.62 -5.74
C ILE A 62 9.99 -5.69 -6.49
N ASN A 63 11.22 -5.51 -6.00
CA ASN A 63 12.18 -4.62 -6.65
C ASN A 63 12.62 -5.08 -8.04
N THR A 64 12.55 -6.40 -8.30
CA THR A 64 12.89 -6.97 -9.62
C THR A 64 11.67 -7.20 -10.50
N SER A 65 10.47 -7.04 -9.97
CA SER A 65 9.22 -7.31 -10.67
C SER A 65 8.83 -6.14 -11.57
N CYS A 66 8.27 -6.46 -12.74
CA CYS A 66 7.53 -5.51 -13.57
C CYS A 66 6.02 -5.77 -13.51
N GLN A 67 5.60 -6.69 -12.64
CA GLN A 67 4.28 -7.29 -12.56
C GLN A 67 3.52 -6.69 -11.37
N ARG A 68 2.98 -5.48 -11.60
CA ARG A 68 2.38 -4.66 -10.54
C ARG A 68 1.22 -5.33 -9.81
N LYS A 69 0.44 -6.17 -10.52
CA LYS A 69 -0.71 -6.89 -9.95
C LYS A 69 -0.24 -7.96 -8.97
N GLU A 70 0.73 -8.75 -9.39
CA GLU A 70 1.36 -9.80 -8.57
C GLU A 70 2.05 -9.18 -7.35
N ASP A 71 2.74 -8.04 -7.52
CA ASP A 71 3.36 -7.30 -6.41
C ASP A 71 2.33 -6.82 -5.38
N MET A 72 1.18 -6.30 -5.83
CA MET A 72 0.09 -5.90 -4.95
C MET A 72 -0.50 -7.08 -4.18
N GLN A 73 -0.68 -8.23 -4.82
CA GLN A 73 -1.15 -9.45 -4.17
C GLN A 73 -0.15 -9.96 -3.13
N LEU A 74 1.14 -9.99 -3.48
CA LEU A 74 2.22 -10.40 -2.58
C LEU A 74 2.32 -9.47 -1.36
N MET A 75 2.22 -8.16 -1.57
CA MET A 75 2.21 -7.18 -0.48
C MET A 75 0.97 -7.33 0.40
N ASN A 76 -0.21 -7.54 -0.19
CA ASN A 76 -1.46 -7.77 0.55
C ASN A 76 -1.34 -8.99 1.47
N ALA A 77 -0.80 -10.10 0.97
CA ALA A 77 -0.55 -11.31 1.76
C ALA A 77 0.51 -11.08 2.85
N THR A 78 1.55 -10.30 2.55
CA THR A 78 2.60 -9.93 3.53
C THR A 78 2.01 -9.12 4.68
N LEU A 79 1.12 -8.16 4.40
CA LEU A 79 0.42 -7.40 5.44
C LEU A 79 -0.50 -8.27 6.29
N ASP A 80 -1.11 -9.32 5.71
CA ASP A 80 -1.89 -10.31 6.49
C ASP A 80 -1.03 -11.05 7.51
N VAL A 81 0.19 -11.43 7.13
CA VAL A 81 1.15 -12.04 8.07
C VAL A 81 1.46 -11.06 9.20
N TYR A 82 1.72 -9.78 8.91
CA TYR A 82 1.94 -8.78 9.98
C TYR A 82 0.74 -8.59 10.89
N LEU A 83 -0.49 -8.57 10.36
CA LEU A 83 -1.70 -8.50 11.19
C LEU A 83 -1.82 -9.71 12.13
N GLN A 84 -1.48 -10.90 11.64
CA GLN A 84 -1.41 -12.10 12.48
C GLN A 84 -0.33 -11.94 13.55
N VAL A 85 0.89 -11.51 13.20
CA VAL A 85 1.98 -11.28 14.17
C VAL A 85 1.56 -10.30 15.27
N PHE A 86 0.99 -9.14 14.90
CA PHE A 86 0.52 -8.16 15.90
C PHE A 86 -0.55 -8.76 16.82
N SER A 87 -1.51 -9.51 16.26
CA SER A 87 -2.56 -10.15 17.03
C SER A 87 -2.00 -11.18 18.01
N HIS A 88 -1.10 -12.06 17.55
CA HIS A 88 -0.49 -13.08 18.41
C HIS A 88 0.34 -12.43 19.53
N VAL A 89 1.17 -11.42 19.19
CA VAL A 89 1.97 -10.68 20.17
C VAL A 89 1.14 -10.02 21.26
N ARG A 90 -0.04 -9.50 20.91
CA ARG A 90 -0.90 -8.79 21.86
C ARG A 90 -1.79 -9.70 22.70
N HIS A 91 -2.19 -10.88 22.19
CA HIS A 91 -3.31 -11.64 22.75
C HIS A 91 -2.96 -13.06 23.25
N HIS A 92 -1.78 -13.60 22.94
CA HIS A 92 -1.40 -14.91 23.47
C HIS A 92 -0.78 -14.81 24.87
N HIS A 93 -1.30 -15.62 25.79
CA HIS A 93 -0.74 -15.81 27.13
C HIS A 93 0.06 -17.14 27.17
N GLY A 94 1.34 -17.06 27.53
CA GLY A 94 2.23 -18.22 27.70
C GLY A 94 3.50 -18.13 26.85
N ASN A 95 4.65 -17.93 27.52
CA ASN A 95 5.99 -17.88 26.93
C ASN A 95 6.13 -16.85 25.79
N HIS A 96 5.53 -15.67 25.99
CA HIS A 96 5.34 -14.67 24.95
C HIS A 96 6.42 -13.58 24.96
N LEU A 97 6.68 -12.97 23.79
CA LEU A 97 7.59 -11.83 23.59
C LEU A 97 7.40 -10.70 24.63
N LEU A 98 6.16 -10.50 25.10
CA LEU A 98 5.81 -9.45 26.06
C LEU A 98 5.96 -9.87 27.53
N ASP A 99 6.05 -11.17 27.84
CA ASP A 99 6.10 -11.67 29.22
C ASP A 99 7.45 -11.35 29.90
N ARG A 100 8.46 -10.96 29.12
CA ARG A 100 9.78 -10.50 29.61
C ARG A 100 9.78 -9.04 30.06
N LEU A 101 8.69 -8.31 29.82
CA LEU A 101 8.57 -6.90 30.14
C LEU A 101 7.89 -6.70 31.50
N SER A 102 8.26 -5.63 32.21
CA SER A 102 7.48 -5.19 33.36
C SER A 102 6.11 -4.67 32.91
N GLU A 103 5.09 -4.77 33.78
CA GLU A 103 3.72 -4.38 33.46
C GLU A 103 3.56 -2.96 32.86
N PRO A 104 4.27 -1.92 33.35
CA PRO A 104 4.22 -0.59 32.72
C PRO A 104 4.73 -0.59 31.27
N LYS A 105 5.87 -1.28 31.02
CA LYS A 105 6.45 -1.40 29.67
C LYS A 105 5.57 -2.23 28.75
N ARG A 106 5.06 -3.36 29.26
CA ARG A 106 4.13 -4.23 28.55
C ARG A 106 2.92 -3.45 28.04
N THR A 107 2.33 -2.63 28.90
CA THR A 107 1.17 -1.79 28.56
C THR A 107 1.48 -0.80 27.44
N GLU A 108 2.63 -0.11 27.52
CA GLU A 108 3.01 0.87 26.49
C GLU A 108 3.36 0.18 25.16
N VAL A 109 4.06 -0.96 25.20
CA VAL A 109 4.34 -1.77 23.99
C VAL A 109 3.05 -2.25 23.33
N ILE A 110 2.07 -2.74 24.08
CA ILE A 110 0.76 -3.16 23.54
C ILE A 110 0.06 -1.99 22.82
N LYS A 111 0.11 -0.78 23.38
CA LYS A 111 -0.47 0.42 22.78
C LYS A 111 0.23 0.79 21.46
N HIS A 112 1.56 0.69 21.40
CA HIS A 112 2.28 0.93 20.15
C HIS A 112 2.00 -0.17 19.10
N LEU A 113 1.99 -1.44 19.49
CA LEU A 113 1.62 -2.55 18.60
C LEU A 113 0.22 -2.37 18.03
N ALA A 114 -0.75 -1.94 18.83
CA ALA A 114 -2.10 -1.64 18.36
C ALA A 114 -2.14 -0.49 17.32
N LYS A 115 -1.30 0.54 17.50
CA LYS A 115 -1.15 1.63 16.51
C LYS A 115 -0.55 1.12 15.19
N LEU A 116 0.50 0.30 15.26
CA LEU A 116 1.13 -0.31 14.08
C LEU A 116 0.15 -1.22 13.33
N GLU A 117 -0.62 -2.04 14.05
CA GLU A 117 -1.66 -2.90 13.49
C GLU A 117 -2.75 -2.08 12.78
N ASN A 118 -3.23 -1.00 13.41
CA ASN A 118 -4.24 -0.14 12.77
C ASN A 118 -3.71 0.51 11.48
N LYS A 119 -2.45 0.99 11.50
CA LYS A 119 -1.81 1.56 10.30
C LYS A 119 -1.61 0.52 9.19
N THR A 120 -1.37 -0.73 9.56
CA THR A 120 -1.29 -1.87 8.64
C THR A 120 -2.65 -2.14 7.99
N LYS A 121 -3.75 -2.12 8.77
CA LYS A 121 -5.13 -2.26 8.25
C LYS A 121 -5.48 -1.13 7.28
N GLU A 122 -5.15 0.11 7.63
CA GLU A 122 -5.35 1.28 6.77
C GLU A 122 -4.58 1.14 5.44
N LEU A 123 -3.31 0.72 5.50
CA LEU A 123 -2.51 0.49 4.30
C LEU A 123 -3.09 -0.62 3.42
N LYS A 124 -3.47 -1.76 4.04
CA LYS A 124 -4.08 -2.89 3.35
C LYS A 124 -5.38 -2.48 2.62
N SER A 125 -6.25 -1.74 3.29
CA SER A 125 -7.51 -1.24 2.70
C SER A 125 -7.26 -0.37 1.48
N ARG A 126 -6.28 0.54 1.54
CA ARG A 126 -5.88 1.37 0.39
C ARG A 126 -5.35 0.55 -0.77
N LEU A 127 -4.52 -0.46 -0.51
CA LEU A 127 -3.98 -1.37 -1.54
C LEU A 127 -5.10 -2.13 -2.25
N ILE A 128 -6.05 -2.70 -1.50
CA ILE A 128 -7.19 -3.43 -2.07
C ILE A 128 -8.03 -2.51 -2.95
N CYS A 129 -8.38 -1.32 -2.47
CA CYS A 129 -9.18 -0.36 -3.23
C CYS A 129 -8.48 0.09 -4.53
N GLN A 130 -7.16 0.34 -4.48
CA GLN A 130 -6.39 0.67 -5.68
C GLN A 130 -6.39 -0.48 -6.70
N ASN A 131 -6.22 -1.72 -6.23
CA ASN A 131 -6.24 -2.90 -7.09
C ASN A 131 -7.61 -3.09 -7.76
N GLU A 132 -8.71 -2.99 -7.01
CA GLU A 132 -10.07 -3.07 -7.54
C GLU A 132 -10.36 -1.99 -8.59
N ASN A 133 -9.92 -0.74 -8.36
CA ASN A 133 -10.09 0.35 -9.32
C ASN A 133 -9.36 0.07 -10.65
N ILE A 134 -8.15 -0.49 -10.59
CA ILE A 134 -7.37 -0.85 -11.78
C ILE A 134 -8.05 -2.00 -12.54
N GLU A 135 -8.46 -3.07 -11.86
CA GLU A 135 -9.13 -4.20 -12.48
C GLU A 135 -10.45 -3.78 -13.16
N ASN A 136 -11.22 -2.91 -12.51
CA ASN A 136 -12.43 -2.34 -13.10
C ASN A 136 -12.12 -1.54 -14.37
N ALA A 137 -11.09 -0.68 -14.35
CA ALA A 137 -10.69 0.10 -15.52
C ALA A 137 -10.21 -0.79 -16.68
N LEU A 138 -9.44 -1.84 -16.38
CA LEU A 138 -9.01 -2.82 -17.39
C LEU A 138 -10.21 -3.56 -18.01
N SER A 139 -11.17 -4.00 -17.19
CA SER A 139 -12.39 -4.65 -17.70
C SER A 139 -13.23 -3.71 -18.59
N GLU A 140 -13.31 -2.42 -18.25
CA GLU A 140 -13.98 -1.44 -19.11
C GLU A 140 -13.25 -1.23 -20.45
N LEU A 141 -11.92 -1.26 -20.47
CA LEU A 141 -11.14 -1.20 -21.72
C LEU A 141 -11.39 -2.43 -22.61
N GLU A 142 -11.47 -3.63 -22.03
CA GLU A 142 -11.78 -4.87 -22.78
C GLU A 142 -13.17 -4.86 -23.43
N ARG A 143 -14.10 -4.08 -22.88
CA ARG A 143 -15.47 -3.93 -23.42
C ARG A 143 -15.57 -2.95 -24.60
N ILE A 144 -14.49 -2.22 -24.93
CA ILE A 144 -14.49 -1.25 -26.03
C ILE A 144 -14.58 -1.97 -27.38
N LYS A 145 -15.65 -1.70 -28.13
CA LYS A 145 -15.87 -2.22 -29.48
C LYS A 145 -15.09 -1.38 -30.51
N VAL A 146 -13.82 -1.72 -30.72
CA VAL A 146 -12.90 -0.95 -31.58
C VAL A 146 -13.29 -0.90 -33.05
N ASP A 147 -14.16 -1.81 -33.48
CA ASP A 147 -14.74 -1.90 -34.82
C ASP A 147 -15.94 -0.96 -35.04
N ASP A 148 -16.55 -0.44 -33.98
CA ASP A 148 -17.67 0.50 -34.07
C ASP A 148 -17.19 1.90 -34.51
N PRO A 149 -17.70 2.47 -35.62
CA PRO A 149 -17.24 3.76 -36.14
C PRO A 149 -17.47 4.95 -35.19
N MET A 150 -18.46 4.88 -34.30
CA MET A 150 -18.71 5.94 -33.30
C MET A 150 -17.71 5.83 -32.15
N VAL A 151 -17.40 4.62 -31.70
CA VAL A 151 -16.34 4.36 -30.70
C VAL A 151 -14.99 4.86 -31.21
N GLN A 152 -14.65 4.57 -32.48
CA GLN A 152 -13.42 5.06 -33.10
C GLN A 152 -13.32 6.59 -33.06
N LYS A 153 -14.41 7.30 -33.43
CA LYS A 153 -14.45 8.77 -33.37
C LYS A 153 -14.23 9.29 -31.95
N LYS A 154 -14.87 8.67 -30.95
CA LYS A 154 -14.68 9.04 -29.53
C LYS A 154 -13.24 8.82 -29.06
N ALA A 155 -12.65 7.67 -29.41
CA ALA A 155 -11.27 7.36 -29.08
C ALA A 155 -10.29 8.38 -29.70
N LEU A 156 -10.48 8.70 -30.98
CA LEU A 156 -9.65 9.70 -31.68
C LEU A 156 -9.81 11.10 -31.09
N ALA A 157 -11.01 11.48 -30.65
CA ALA A 157 -11.25 12.77 -29.99
C ALA A 157 -10.50 12.91 -28.66
N GLN A 158 -10.23 11.80 -27.95
CA GLN A 158 -9.52 11.80 -26.67
C GLN A 158 -8.03 11.49 -26.79
N PHE A 159 -7.54 11.16 -27.99
CA PHE A 159 -6.18 10.64 -28.20
C PHE A 159 -5.09 11.54 -27.62
N LEU A 160 -5.14 12.86 -27.87
CA LEU A 160 -4.11 13.79 -27.38
C LEU A 160 -4.05 13.83 -25.84
N GLN A 161 -5.20 13.76 -25.17
CA GLN A 161 -5.27 13.75 -23.71
C GLN A 161 -4.64 12.47 -23.14
N ILE A 162 -4.95 11.32 -23.75
CA ILE A 162 -4.35 10.03 -23.36
C ILE A 162 -2.84 10.04 -23.61
N TYR A 163 -2.39 10.55 -24.76
CA TYR A 163 -0.97 10.64 -25.08
C TYR A 163 -0.20 11.52 -24.08
N GLN A 164 -0.77 12.66 -23.71
CA GLN A 164 -0.19 13.55 -22.70
C GLN A 164 -0.11 12.86 -21.33
N ALA A 165 -1.19 12.19 -20.90
CA ALA A 165 -1.20 11.46 -19.64
C ALA A 165 -0.16 10.31 -19.63
N ALA A 166 -0.06 9.56 -20.73
CA ALA A 166 0.93 8.49 -20.88
C ALA A 166 2.37 9.02 -20.83
N SER A 167 2.63 10.17 -21.46
CA SER A 167 3.95 10.82 -21.44
C SER A 167 4.36 11.21 -20.02
N ALA A 168 3.45 11.82 -19.25
CA ALA A 168 3.71 12.18 -17.86
C ALA A 168 4.03 10.96 -16.96
N VAL A 169 3.33 9.84 -17.19
CA VAL A 169 3.62 8.57 -16.47
C VAL A 169 5.01 8.04 -16.83
N ALA A 170 5.39 8.07 -18.12
CA ALA A 170 6.69 7.61 -18.57
C ALA A 170 7.85 8.44 -17.97
N GLU A 171 7.70 9.76 -17.93
CA GLU A 171 8.70 10.68 -17.34
C GLU A 171 8.84 10.48 -15.83
N SER A 172 7.73 10.29 -15.11
CA SER A 172 7.74 9.99 -13.67
C SER A 172 8.51 8.69 -13.35
N ASN A 173 8.30 7.64 -14.15
CA ASN A 173 9.01 6.37 -13.99
C ASN A 173 10.51 6.51 -14.28
N ALA A 174 10.89 7.34 -15.25
CA ALA A 174 12.30 7.62 -15.54
C ALA A 174 12.99 8.44 -14.43
N ALA A 175 12.26 9.35 -13.78
CA ALA A 175 12.76 10.13 -12.65
C ALA A 175 12.95 9.30 -11.37
N SER A 176 12.09 8.29 -11.14
CA SER A 176 12.20 7.38 -10.00
C SER A 176 13.31 6.31 -10.13
N ALA A 177 13.94 6.19 -11.30
CA ALA A 177 15.00 5.21 -11.59
C ALA A 177 16.43 5.81 -11.56
N LYS A 178 16.56 7.11 -11.26
CA LYS A 178 17.85 7.81 -11.08
C LYS A 178 18.11 8.08 -9.61
#